data_AF-A0A0E9NTE2-F1
#
_entry.id   AF-A0A0E9NTE2-F1
#
_cell.length_a   1.000
_cell.length_b   1.000
_cell.length_c   1.000
_cell.angle_alpha   90.00
_cell.angle_beta   90.00
_cell.angle_gamma   90.00
#
_symmetry.space_group_name_H-M   'P 1'
#
loop_
_entity.id
_entity.type
_entity.pdbx_description
1 polymer ?
#
loop_
_entity_poly.entity_id
_entity_poly.type
_entity_poly.pdbx_seq_one_letter_code
_entity_poly.pdbx_strand_id
1 'polypeptide(L)'
;MTAASYSKASDRPITFQTLGTTILYGCIAGAIGVGVMTAGEKIEQLISSRPDSYVPAHTLERLLGLPDKPDSERWGLNHVMHYGQGACAGALRALMSLYGIRGPFANFIFTCMRLCVDQTLENLTGVGAPPWYVYVWVLC
;
A
#
# COMPACT_ATOMS: atom_id res chain seq x y z
N MET A 1 8.59 21.54 -17.80
CA MET A 1 8.53 20.38 -18.73
C MET A 1 7.68 20.79 -19.92
N THR A 2 8.24 20.80 -21.13
CA THR A 2 7.53 21.21 -22.36
C THR A 2 6.85 20.01 -23.02
N ALA A 3 5.78 20.25 -23.79
CA ALA A 3 5.01 19.21 -24.48
C ALA A 3 5.86 18.28 -25.37
N ALA A 4 6.97 18.79 -25.92
CA ALA A 4 7.92 18.02 -26.71
C ALA A 4 8.64 16.91 -25.93
N SER A 5 8.88 17.08 -24.62
CA SER A 5 9.45 16.02 -23.78
C SER A 5 8.45 14.90 -23.46
N TYR A 6 7.15 15.20 -23.55
CA TYR A 6 6.09 14.22 -23.27
C TYR A 6 5.93 13.23 -24.43
N SER A 7 5.92 13.71 -25.67
CA SER A 7 5.88 12.86 -26.88
C SER A 7 7.10 11.93 -26.95
N LYS A 8 8.31 12.46 -26.73
CA LYS A 8 9.54 11.65 -26.81
C LYS A 8 9.65 10.55 -25.73
N ALA A 9 8.87 10.67 -24.66
CA ALA A 9 8.79 9.65 -23.60
C ALA A 9 7.71 8.60 -23.88
N SER A 10 6.60 8.94 -24.56
CA SER A 10 5.57 7.96 -24.97
C SER A 10 6.03 7.05 -26.10
N ASP A 11 6.94 7.52 -26.94
CA ASP A 11 7.37 6.81 -28.15
C ASP A 11 8.46 5.75 -27.90
N ARG A 12 8.91 5.59 -26.64
CA ARG A 12 9.89 4.54 -26.32
C ARG A 12 9.17 3.19 -26.26
N PRO A 13 9.66 2.16 -27.00
CA PRO A 13 9.07 0.84 -26.91
C PRO A 13 9.20 0.31 -25.49
N ILE A 14 8.08 -0.14 -24.91
CA ILE A 14 8.08 -0.84 -23.61
C ILE A 14 8.71 -2.21 -23.85
N THR A 15 9.97 -2.37 -23.42
CA THR A 15 10.66 -3.66 -23.46
C THR A 15 10.38 -4.45 -22.18
N PHE A 16 10.61 -5.76 -22.23
CA PHE A 16 10.52 -6.62 -21.03
C PHE A 16 11.46 -6.13 -19.92
N GLN A 17 12.66 -5.67 -20.29
CA GLN A 17 13.66 -5.13 -19.37
C GLN A 17 13.17 -3.83 -18.72
N THR A 18 12.54 -2.94 -19.49
CA THR A 18 11.93 -1.69 -18.97
C THR A 18 10.74 -1.99 -18.06
N LEU A 19 9.92 -2.98 -18.39
CA LEU A 19 8.78 -3.39 -17.56
C LEU A 19 9.26 -3.96 -16.22
N GLY A 20 10.20 -4.90 -16.25
CA GLY A 20 10.74 -5.54 -15.04
C GLY A 20 11.41 -4.55 -14.09
N THR A 21 12.24 -3.64 -14.62
CA THR A 21 12.87 -2.58 -13.82
C THR A 21 11.86 -1.59 -13.24
N THR A 22 10.81 -1.25 -14.01
CA THR A 22 9.72 -0.37 -13.53
C THR A 22 8.99 -1.01 -12.35
N ILE A 23 8.62 -2.29 -12.46
CA ILE A 23 7.95 -3.02 -11.38
C ILE A 23 8.85 -3.08 -10.15
N LEU A 24 10.13 -3.43 -10.31
CA LEU A 24 11.08 -3.50 -9.20
C LEU A 24 11.22 -2.16 -8.47
N TYR A 25 11.43 -1.06 -9.20
CA TYR A 25 11.52 0.26 -8.59
C TYR A 25 10.20 0.67 -7.94
N GLY A 26 9.07 0.31 -8.52
CA GLY A 26 7.77 0.49 -7.91
C GLY A 26 7.64 -0.24 -6.58
N CYS A 27 8.01 -1.53 -6.52
CA CYS A 27 7.98 -2.31 -5.29
C CYS A 27 8.85 -1.68 -4.19
N ILE A 28 10.08 -1.30 -4.52
CA ILE A 28 11.02 -0.67 -3.57
C ILE A 28 10.46 0.67 -3.08
N ALA A 29 9.96 1.52 -3.99
CA ALA A 29 9.36 2.79 -3.62
C ALA A 29 8.12 2.61 -2.73
N GLY A 30 7.31 1.59 -3.02
CA GLY A 30 6.17 1.21 -2.19
C GLY A 30 6.56 0.79 -0.78
N ALA A 31 7.57 -0.07 -0.64
CA ALA A 31 8.11 -0.49 0.64
C ALA A 31 8.70 0.68 1.46
N ILE A 32 9.41 1.60 0.80
CA ILE A 32 9.88 2.84 1.44
C ILE A 32 8.70 3.69 1.91
N GLY A 33 7.66 3.82 1.09
CA GLY A 33 6.42 4.53 1.44
C GLY A 33 5.78 3.97 2.71
N VAL A 34 5.67 2.64 2.82
CA VAL A 34 5.20 1.97 4.06
C VAL A 34 6.07 2.37 5.24
N GLY A 35 7.40 2.30 5.13
CA GLY A 35 8.28 2.70 6.22
C GLY A 35 8.07 4.16 6.68
N VAL A 36 7.83 5.08 5.76
CA VAL A 36 7.50 6.48 6.08
C VAL A 36 6.15 6.60 6.77
N MET A 37 5.12 5.88 6.30
CA MET A 37 3.80 5.86 6.94
C MET A 37 3.87 5.28 8.34
N THR A 38 4.58 4.16 8.53
CA THR A 38 4.80 3.54 9.83
C THR A 38 5.51 4.50 10.79
N ALA A 39 6.53 5.23 10.33
CA ALA A 39 7.18 6.24 11.17
C ALA A 39 6.20 7.34 11.60
N GLY A 40 5.35 7.81 10.67
CA GLY A 40 4.27 8.76 10.98
C GLY A 40 3.26 8.22 12.00
N GLU A 41 2.81 6.98 11.84
CA GLU A 41 1.91 6.33 12.81
C GLU A 41 2.58 6.21 14.17
N LYS A 42 3.85 5.82 14.24
CA LYS A 42 4.57 5.72 15.51
C LYS A 42 4.69 7.08 16.21
N ILE A 43 4.89 8.16 15.45
CA ILE A 43 4.87 9.52 16.01
C ILE A 43 3.47 9.88 16.53
N GLU A 44 2.42 9.55 15.79
CA GLU A 44 1.03 9.77 16.22
C GLU A 44 0.72 8.99 17.50
N GLN A 45 1.02 7.69 17.54
CA GLN A 45 0.82 6.81 18.68
C GLN A 45 1.58 7.29 19.92
N LEU A 46 2.79 7.84 19.76
CA LEU A 46 3.55 8.45 20.86
C LEU A 46 2.82 9.66 21.46
N ILE A 47 2.08 10.43 20.65
CA ILE A 47 1.34 11.61 21.09
C ILE A 47 -0.02 11.22 21.67
N SER A 48 -0.74 10.29 21.01
CA SER A 48 -2.10 9.90 21.38
C SER A 48 -2.16 8.78 22.43
N SER A 49 -1.03 8.13 22.72
CA SER A 49 -0.95 6.90 23.53
C SER A 49 -1.83 5.75 23.00
N ARG A 50 -2.15 5.79 21.70
CA ARG A 50 -2.94 4.76 21.04
C ARG A 50 -2.10 3.47 20.88
N PRO A 51 -2.66 2.27 21.15
CA PRO A 51 -1.98 1.00 20.90
C PRO A 51 -1.87 0.67 19.40
N ASP A 52 -0.99 -0.28 19.08
CA ASP A 52 -0.79 -0.80 17.72
C ASP A 52 -2.05 -1.47 17.16
N SER A 53 -2.23 -1.36 15.84
CA SER A 53 -3.28 -2.06 15.09
C SER A 53 -2.78 -3.40 14.55
N TYR A 54 -3.56 -4.46 14.76
CA TYR A 54 -3.30 -5.81 14.21
C TYR A 54 -4.34 -6.25 13.16
N VAL A 55 -5.23 -5.34 12.73
CA VAL A 55 -6.22 -5.58 11.66
C VAL A 55 -5.57 -6.15 10.38
N PRO A 56 -4.42 -5.62 9.90
CA PRO A 56 -3.73 -6.18 8.73
C PRO A 56 -3.25 -7.61 8.96
N ALA A 57 -2.72 -7.92 10.15
CA ALA A 57 -2.32 -9.28 10.50
C ALA A 57 -3.50 -10.25 10.52
N HIS A 58 -4.65 -9.87 11.09
CA HIS A 58 -5.87 -10.68 11.06
C HIS A 58 -6.39 -10.89 9.65
N THR A 59 -6.33 -9.85 8.82
CA THR A 59 -6.75 -9.92 7.41
C THR A 59 -5.87 -10.92 6.66
N LEU A 60 -4.55 -10.84 6.81
CA LEU A 60 -3.62 -11.75 6.17
C LEU A 60 -3.76 -13.19 6.68
N GLU A 61 -3.94 -13.37 8.00
CA GLU A 61 -4.17 -14.70 8.60
C GLU A 61 -5.39 -15.38 8.00
N ARG A 62 -6.52 -14.67 7.90
CA ARG A 62 -7.75 -15.19 7.29
C ARG A 62 -7.62 -15.42 5.79
N LEU A 63 -6.92 -14.53 5.09
CA LEU A 63 -6.68 -14.67 3.65
C LEU A 63 -5.84 -15.92 3.35
N LEU A 64 -4.88 -16.26 4.21
CA LEU A 64 -4.00 -17.41 4.07
C LEU A 64 -4.52 -18.68 4.76
N GLY A 65 -5.65 -18.62 5.47
CA GLY A 65 -6.20 -19.74 6.24
C GLY A 65 -5.27 -20.21 7.37
N LEU A 66 -4.51 -19.28 7.95
CA LEU A 66 -3.57 -19.55 9.04
C LEU A 66 -4.31 -19.67 10.39
N PRO A 67 -3.77 -20.43 11.36
CA PRO A 67 -4.41 -20.59 12.67
C PRO A 67 -4.36 -19.30 13.49
N ASP A 68 -5.42 -19.03 14.23
CA ASP A 68 -5.53 -17.87 15.12
C ASP A 68 -4.44 -17.88 16.21
N LYS A 69 -3.69 -16.78 16.33
CA LYS A 69 -2.71 -16.54 17.40
C LYS A 69 -2.99 -15.29 18.24
N PRO A 70 -2.35 -15.08 19.40
CA PRO A 70 -2.39 -13.81 20.11
C PRO A 70 -1.69 -12.69 19.33
N ASP A 71 -2.14 -11.43 19.46
CA ASP A 71 -1.57 -10.27 18.76
C ASP A 71 -0.08 -10.06 19.02
N SER A 72 0.39 -10.39 20.22
CA SER A 72 1.82 -10.34 20.58
C SER A 72 2.71 -11.21 19.68
N GLU A 73 2.16 -12.23 19.03
CA GLU A 73 2.88 -13.13 18.13
C GLU A 73 2.71 -12.76 16.64
N ARG A 74 1.89 -11.75 16.34
CA ARG A 74 1.47 -11.39 14.97
C ARG A 74 2.22 -10.23 14.36
N TRP A 75 3.21 -9.68 15.07
CA TRP A 75 4.01 -8.55 14.60
C TRP A 75 4.56 -8.78 13.18
N GLY A 76 5.07 -9.99 12.90
CA GLY A 76 5.58 -10.37 11.58
C GLY A 76 4.50 -10.38 10.50
N LEU A 77 3.34 -11.00 10.76
CA LEU A 77 2.21 -11.01 9.82
C LEU A 77 1.73 -9.59 9.51
N ASN A 78 1.70 -8.72 10.53
CA ASN A 78 1.30 -7.32 10.37
C ASN A 78 2.23 -6.60 9.37
N HIS A 79 3.54 -6.76 9.54
CA HIS A 79 4.53 -6.15 8.64
C HIS A 79 4.49 -6.77 7.25
N VAL A 80 4.33 -8.09 7.13
CA VAL A 80 4.21 -8.75 5.83
C VAL A 80 3.02 -8.21 5.04
N MET A 81 1.88 -8.01 5.70
CA MET A 81 0.69 -7.45 5.04
C MET A 81 0.96 -6.01 4.55
N HIS A 82 1.43 -5.12 5.43
CA HIS A 82 1.73 -3.74 5.07
C HIS A 82 2.77 -3.62 3.96
N TYR A 83 3.93 -4.26 4.11
CA TYR A 83 5.00 -4.17 3.12
C TYR A 83 4.64 -4.88 1.81
N GLY A 84 3.87 -5.98 1.88
CA GLY A 84 3.37 -6.69 0.71
C GLY A 84 2.39 -5.82 -0.09
N GLN A 85 1.38 -5.24 0.58
CA GLN A 85 0.44 -4.33 -0.06
C GLN A 85 1.13 -3.06 -0.58
N GLY A 86 2.05 -2.49 0.20
CA GLY A 86 2.84 -1.33 -0.20
C GLY A 86 3.67 -1.59 -1.44
N ALA A 87 4.37 -2.73 -1.51
CA ALA A 87 5.14 -3.11 -2.70
C ALA A 87 4.23 -3.29 -3.93
N CYS A 88 3.10 -3.98 -3.79
CA CYS A 88 2.11 -4.14 -4.86
C CYS A 88 1.54 -2.81 -5.34
N ALA A 89 1.18 -1.91 -4.41
CA ALA A 89 0.68 -0.58 -4.71
C ALA A 89 1.76 0.28 -5.39
N GLY A 90 3.01 0.21 -4.94
CA GLY A 90 4.14 0.89 -5.55
C GLY A 90 4.41 0.43 -6.98
N ALA A 91 4.38 -0.89 -7.23
CA ALA A 91 4.47 -1.46 -8.58
C ALA A 91 3.35 -0.94 -9.49
N LEU A 92 2.10 -0.98 -9.00
CA LEU A 92 0.95 -0.42 -9.71
C LEU A 92 1.15 1.07 -10.04
N ARG A 93 1.62 1.87 -9.06
CA ARG A 93 1.88 3.29 -9.27
C ARG A 93 2.98 3.56 -10.30
N ALA A 94 4.02 2.73 -10.31
CA ALA A 94 5.10 2.79 -11.28
C ALA A 94 4.60 2.43 -12.69
N LEU A 95 3.74 1.41 -12.82
CA LEU A 95 3.10 1.06 -14.08
C LEU A 95 2.18 2.18 -14.58
N MET A 96 1.34 2.75 -13.73
CA MET A 96 0.53 3.94 -14.06
C MET A 96 1.41 5.06 -14.62
N SER A 97 2.54 5.33 -13.96
CA SER A 97 3.53 6.30 -14.46
C SER A 97 4.04 5.90 -15.84
N LEU A 98 4.50 4.66 -16.04
CA LEU A 98 5.02 4.18 -17.32
C LEU A 98 4.04 4.43 -18.48
N TYR A 99 2.74 4.22 -18.27
CA TYR A 99 1.68 4.47 -19.26
C TYR A 99 1.21 5.93 -19.35
N GLY A 100 1.90 6.88 -18.72
CA GLY A 100 1.57 8.31 -18.80
C GLY A 100 0.52 8.79 -17.79
N ILE A 101 -0.01 7.90 -16.95
CA ILE A 101 -0.99 8.25 -15.91
C ILE A 101 -0.25 8.89 -14.73
N ARG A 102 -0.10 10.22 -14.80
CA ARG A 102 0.66 11.06 -13.85
C ARG A 102 -0.13 12.32 -13.47
N GLY A 103 0.33 13.00 -12.43
CA GLY A 103 -0.27 14.26 -11.95
C GLY A 103 -1.19 14.10 -10.73
N PRO A 104 -1.78 15.20 -10.24
CA PRO A 104 -2.55 15.21 -9.00
C PRO A 104 -3.78 14.30 -9.05
N PHE A 105 -4.48 14.26 -10.19
CA PHE A 105 -5.64 13.39 -10.36
C PHE A 105 -5.27 11.91 -10.38
N ALA A 106 -4.13 11.55 -11.00
CA ALA A 106 -3.62 10.18 -10.96
C ALA A 106 -3.28 9.74 -9.53
N ASN A 107 -2.71 10.65 -8.72
CA ASN A 107 -2.43 10.37 -7.31
C ASN A 107 -3.74 10.21 -6.51
N PHE A 108 -4.76 11.02 -6.78
CA PHE A 108 -6.08 10.87 -6.16
C PHE A 108 -6.70 9.49 -6.45
N ILE A 109 -6.75 9.10 -7.73
CA ILE A 109 -7.26 7.78 -8.13
C ILE A 109 -6.44 6.66 -7.49
N PHE A 110 -5.11 6.78 -7.48
CA PHE A 110 -4.23 5.80 -6.84
C PHE A 110 -4.53 5.65 -5.34
N THR A 111 -4.74 6.75 -4.62
CA THR A 111 -5.13 6.72 -3.21
C THR A 111 -6.48 6.04 -3.03
N CYS A 112 -7.47 6.34 -3.86
CA CYS A 112 -8.77 5.67 -3.82
C CYS A 112 -8.62 4.16 -4.07
N MET A 113 -7.83 3.75 -5.06
CA MET A 113 -7.59 2.34 -5.34
C MET A 113 -6.96 1.63 -4.14
N ARG A 114 -5.96 2.23 -3.49
CA ARG A 114 -5.33 1.67 -2.28
C ARG A 114 -6.36 1.44 -1.17
N LEU A 115 -7.14 2.48 -0.85
CA LEU A 115 -8.18 2.40 0.19
C LEU A 115 -9.26 1.37 -0.16
N CYS A 116 -9.68 1.27 -1.43
CA CYS A 116 -10.65 0.28 -1.87
C CYS A 116 -10.12 -1.15 -1.70
N VAL A 117 -8.83 -1.40 -1.96
CA VAL A 117 -8.22 -2.72 -1.75
C VAL A 117 -8.23 -3.07 -0.27
N ASP A 118 -7.80 -2.16 0.60
CA ASP A 118 -7.79 -2.38 2.05
C ASP A 118 -9.20 -2.70 2.56
N GLN A 119 -10.16 -1.85 2.22
CA GLN A 119 -11.56 -2.05 2.61
C GLN A 119 -12.17 -3.33 2.03
N THR A 120 -11.78 -3.74 0.83
CA THR A 120 -12.24 -5.00 0.25
C THR A 120 -11.70 -6.18 1.02
N LEU A 121 -10.40 -6.21 1.32
CA LEU A 121 -9.76 -7.33 2.03
C LEU A 121 -10.25 -7.44 3.47
N GLU A 122 -10.35 -6.33 4.19
CA GLU A 122 -10.86 -6.28 5.56
C GLU A 122 -12.32 -6.75 5.63
N ASN A 123 -13.18 -6.30 4.72
CA ASN A 123 -14.60 -6.69 4.70
C ASN A 123 -14.80 -8.14 4.26
N LEU A 124 -14.05 -8.60 3.24
CA LEU A 124 -14.12 -10.00 2.78
C LEU A 124 -13.67 -10.99 3.86
N THR A 125 -12.71 -10.60 4.69
CA THR A 125 -12.23 -11.43 5.81
C THR A 125 -13.03 -11.22 7.09
N GLY A 126 -14.04 -10.33 7.09
CA GLY A 126 -14.83 -10.00 8.27
C GLY A 126 -14.02 -9.38 9.42
N VAL A 127 -12.86 -8.78 9.12
CA VAL A 127 -12.01 -8.05 10.09
C VAL A 127 -12.36 -6.56 10.08
N GLY A 128 -12.97 -6.07 8.99
CA GLY A 128 -13.30 -4.65 8.80
C GLY A 128 -14.15 -4.08 9.91
N ALA A 129 -13.84 -2.85 10.32
CA ALA A 129 -14.65 -2.09 11.24
C ALA A 129 -15.27 -0.86 10.55
N PRO A 130 -16.42 -0.39 11.03
CA PRO A 130 -16.99 0.85 10.55
C PRO A 130 -16.07 2.07 10.80
N PRO A 131 -16.15 3.11 9.95
CA PRO A 131 -15.18 4.23 9.92
C PRO A 131 -15.17 5.12 11.17
N TRP A 132 -16.11 4.91 12.11
CA TRP A 132 -16.18 5.64 13.39
C TRP A 132 -15.47 4.92 14.55
N TYR A 133 -14.91 3.72 14.33
CA TYR A 133 -14.12 3.02 15.35
C TYR A 133 -12.66 3.49 15.37
N VAL A 134 -12.30 4.22 16.43
CA VAL A 134 -10.98 4.85 16.64
C VAL A 134 -9.80 3.86 16.75
N TYR A 135 -10.09 2.57 16.91
CA TYR A 135 -9.07 1.52 17.02
C TYR A 135 -8.62 0.96 15.67
N VAL A 136 -9.35 1.22 14.58
CA VAL A 136 -9.06 0.71 13.24
C VAL A 136 -8.47 1.83 12.40
N TRP A 137 -7.14 1.88 12.34
CA TRP A 137 -6.46 2.83 11.48
C TRP A 137 -6.09 2.17 10.16
N VAL A 138 -6.81 2.58 9.12
CA VAL A 138 -6.69 2.17 7.70
C VAL A 138 -5.51 2.91 7.00
N LEU A 139 -4.56 3.45 7.76
CA LEU A 139 -3.52 4.36 7.25
C LEU A 139 -2.08 3.82 7.29
N CYS A 140 -1.90 2.52 7.50
CA CYS A 140 -0.68 1.84 7.10
C CYS A 140 -1.00 0.71 6.12
#